data_AF-A0A3N5KIH4-F1
#
_entry.id   AF-A0A3N5KIH4-F1
#
_cell.length_a   1.000
_cell.length_b   1.000
_cell.length_c   1.000
_cell.angle_alpha   90.00
_cell.angle_beta   90.00
_cell.angle_gamma   90.00
#
_symmetry.space_group_name_H-M   'P 1'
#
loop_
_entity.id
_entity.type
_entity.pdbx_description
1 polymer ?
#
loop_
_entity_poly.entity_id
_entity_poly.type
_entity_poly.pdbx_seq_one_letter_code
_entity_poly.pdbx_strand_id
1 'polypeptide(L)'
;MKVRWKLVAILAVPLAALLGLAGLGVTQRTGDARDAEQAAELTVLSAKVTNAAHAMQLEANWSAWFITTGGLQGGGELQTQRDVTDAAMTELHDSLLAFDASPFTD
;
A
#
# COMPACT_ATOMS: atom_id res chain seq x y z
N MET A 1 37.28 -21.25 42.98
CA MET A 1 35.91 -20.73 42.69
C MET A 1 34.89 -21.74 43.21
N LYS A 2 33.95 -21.33 44.08
CA LYS A 2 32.94 -22.23 44.66
C LYS A 2 32.11 -22.87 43.54
N VAL A 3 31.91 -24.19 43.55
CA VAL A 3 31.21 -25.01 42.54
C VAL A 3 29.89 -24.38 42.05
N ARG A 4 29.21 -23.67 42.93
CA ARG A 4 28.02 -22.83 42.70
C ARG A 4 28.14 -21.92 41.47
N TRP A 5 29.26 -21.21 41.31
CA TRP A 5 29.47 -20.27 40.21
C TRP A 5 29.75 -20.97 38.87
N LYS A 6 30.34 -22.17 38.89
CA LYS A 6 30.54 -22.97 37.67
C LYS A 6 29.21 -23.47 37.11
N LEU A 7 28.29 -23.90 37.99
CA LEU A 7 26.95 -24.33 37.61
C LEU A 7 26.11 -23.17 37.05
N VAL A 8 26.18 -21.99 37.66
CA VAL A 8 25.50 -20.78 37.15
C VAL A 8 26.03 -20.39 35.78
N ALA A 9 27.34 -20.41 35.55
CA ALA A 9 27.92 -20.06 34.25
C ALA A 9 27.50 -21.03 33.14
N ILE A 10 27.45 -22.34 33.42
CA ILE A 10 27.00 -23.37 32.47
C ILE A 10 25.54 -23.15 32.03
N LEU A 11 24.70 -22.60 32.90
CA LEU A 11 23.30 -22.32 32.58
C LEU A 11 23.11 -20.91 31.98
N ALA A 12 23.86 -19.92 32.44
CA ALA A 12 23.71 -18.52 32.03
C ALA A 12 24.11 -18.29 30.57
N VAL A 13 25.16 -18.97 30.08
CA VAL A 13 25.62 -18.83 28.69
C VAL A 13 24.56 -19.27 27.67
N PRO A 14 23.97 -20.48 27.74
CA PRO A 14 22.93 -20.88 26.78
C PRO A 14 21.65 -20.03 26.90
N LEU A 15 21.29 -19.58 28.12
CA LEU A 15 20.18 -18.66 28.30
C LEU A 15 20.44 -17.30 27.63
N ALA A 16 21.64 -16.73 27.79
CA ALA A 16 22.02 -15.49 27.13
C ALA A 16 22.00 -15.63 25.60
N ALA A 17 22.47 -16.77 25.07
CA ALA A 17 22.41 -17.06 23.64
C ALA A 17 20.95 -17.13 23.12
N LEU A 18 20.06 -17.82 23.85
CA LEU A 18 18.63 -17.88 23.51
C LEU A 18 17.97 -16.50 23.55
N LEU A 19 18.28 -15.68 24.56
CA LEU A 19 17.78 -14.30 24.65
C LEU A 19 18.27 -13.43 23.49
N GLY A 20 19.54 -13.57 23.10
CA GLY A 20 20.09 -12.86 21.94
C GLY A 20 19.39 -13.24 20.63
N LEU A 21 19.24 -14.55 20.39
CA LEU A 21 18.54 -15.04 19.19
C LEU A 21 17.06 -14.65 19.17
N ALA A 22 16.39 -14.72 20.33
CA ALA A 22 15.00 -14.28 20.46
C ALA A 22 14.86 -12.78 20.18
N GLY A 23 15.77 -11.96 20.70
CA GLY A 23 15.81 -10.52 20.44
C GLY A 23 15.94 -10.21 18.95
N LEU A 24 16.90 -10.84 18.27
CA LEU A 24 17.09 -10.69 16.82
C LEU A 24 15.86 -11.14 16.02
N GLY A 25 15.26 -12.27 16.41
CA GLY A 25 14.06 -12.79 15.77
C GLY A 25 12.85 -11.86 15.92
N VAL A 26 12.70 -11.20 17.08
CA VAL A 26 11.64 -10.21 17.29
C VAL A 26 11.88 -8.98 16.41
N THR A 27 13.09 -8.45 16.38
CA THR A 27 13.38 -7.25 15.57
C THR A 27 13.16 -7.49 14.08
N GLN A 28 13.55 -8.66 13.57
CA GLN A 28 13.31 -9.05 12.17
C GLN A 28 11.82 -9.12 11.87
N ARG A 29 11.05 -9.86 12.69
CA ARG A 29 9.60 -10.00 12.49
C ARG A 29 8.86 -8.66 12.55
N THR A 30 9.31 -7.74 13.40
CA THR A 30 8.72 -6.40 13.46
C THR A 30 9.08 -5.55 12.24
N GLY A 31 10.26 -5.76 11.64
CA GLY A 31 10.63 -5.15 10.36
C GLY A 31 9.76 -5.69 9.23
N ASP A 32 9.74 -7.01 9.07
CA ASP A 32 8.94 -7.68 8.03
C ASP A 32 7.45 -7.30 8.10
N ALA A 33 6.89 -7.17 9.31
CA ALA A 33 5.51 -6.75 9.51
C ALA A 33 5.26 -5.31 9.03
N ARG A 34 6.19 -4.39 9.30
CA ARG A 34 6.10 -2.98 8.85
C ARG A 34 6.24 -2.86 7.34
N ASP A 35 7.14 -3.64 6.73
CA ASP A 35 7.32 -3.63 5.28
C ASP A 35 6.08 -4.19 4.57
N ALA A 36 5.47 -5.24 5.13
CA ALA A 36 4.21 -5.79 4.63
C ALA A 36 3.04 -4.79 4.75
N GLU A 37 2.96 -4.06 5.85
CA GLU A 37 1.95 -3.01 6.06
C GLU A 37 2.10 -1.88 5.03
N GLN A 38 3.32 -1.36 4.84
CA GLN A 38 3.62 -0.35 3.82
C GLN A 38 3.30 -0.83 2.40
N ALA A 39 3.64 -2.08 2.07
CA ALA A 39 3.32 -2.66 0.76
C ALA A 39 1.80 -2.79 0.55
N ALA A 40 1.04 -3.11 1.61
CA ALA A 40 -0.42 -3.19 1.55
C ALA A 40 -1.04 -1.80 1.30
N GLU A 41 -0.58 -0.76 2.02
CA GLU A 41 -1.02 0.62 1.81
C GLU A 41 -0.75 1.10 0.39
N LEU A 42 0.46 0.87 -0.13
CA LEU A 42 0.82 1.24 -1.50
C LEU A 42 0.00 0.48 -2.54
N THR A 43 -0.33 -0.78 -2.28
CA THR A 43 -1.19 -1.58 -3.17
C THR A 43 -2.60 -0.99 -3.23
N VAL A 44 -3.17 -0.58 -2.10
CA VAL A 44 -4.48 0.06 -2.05
C VAL A 44 -4.47 1.38 -2.83
N LEU A 45 -3.45 2.22 -2.64
CA LEU A 45 -3.33 3.47 -3.39
C LEU A 45 -3.16 3.21 -4.90
N SER A 46 -2.34 2.24 -5.28
CA SER A 46 -2.12 1.85 -6.68
C SER A 46 -3.39 1.35 -7.36
N ALA A 47 -4.26 0.65 -6.64
CA ALA A 47 -5.56 0.23 -7.15
C ALA A 47 -6.45 1.43 -7.47
N LYS A 48 -6.44 2.48 -6.64
CA LYS A 48 -7.21 3.72 -6.88
C LYS A 48 -6.66 4.51 -8.04
N VAL A 49 -5.33 4.61 -8.19
CA VAL A 49 -4.69 5.21 -9.36
C VAL A 49 -5.11 4.47 -10.64
N THR A 50 -5.07 3.13 -10.61
CA THR A 50 -5.47 2.29 -11.75
C THR A 50 -6.95 2.48 -12.10
N ASN A 51 -7.83 2.57 -11.08
CA ASN A 51 -9.26 2.81 -11.28
C ASN A 51 -9.52 4.17 -11.94
N ALA A 52 -8.90 5.24 -11.44
CA ALA A 52 -9.01 6.58 -12.03
C ALA A 52 -8.50 6.61 -13.47
N ALA A 53 -7.33 6.00 -13.73
CA ALA A 53 -6.78 5.89 -15.09
C ALA A 53 -7.72 5.11 -16.03
N HIS A 54 -8.33 4.02 -15.56
CA HIS A 54 -9.30 3.25 -16.34
C HIS A 54 -10.56 4.06 -16.66
N ALA A 55 -11.11 4.79 -15.69
CA ALA A 55 -12.27 5.66 -15.92
C ALA A 55 -11.97 6.76 -16.94
N MET A 56 -10.80 7.42 -16.83
CA MET A 56 -10.34 8.40 -17.81
C MET A 56 -10.20 7.82 -19.23
N GLN A 57 -9.70 6.58 -19.36
CA GLN A 57 -9.59 5.91 -20.66
C GLN A 57 -10.97 5.68 -21.29
N LEU A 58 -11.94 5.24 -20.51
CA LEU A 58 -13.32 5.05 -20.98
C LEU A 58 -13.95 6.37 -21.39
N GLU A 59 -13.75 7.44 -20.62
CA GLU A 59 -14.25 8.77 -20.98
C GLU A 59 -13.62 9.30 -22.26
N ALA A 60 -12.31 9.11 -22.44
CA ALA A 60 -11.61 9.48 -23.67
C ALA A 60 -12.18 8.73 -24.88
N ASN A 61 -12.47 7.43 -24.72
CA ASN A 61 -13.09 6.62 -25.77
C ASN A 61 -14.50 7.12 -26.14
N TRP A 62 -15.35 7.38 -25.14
CA TRP A 62 -16.68 7.94 -25.37
C TRP A 62 -16.65 9.35 -25.96
N SER A 63 -15.70 10.18 -25.52
CA SER A 63 -15.49 11.52 -26.07
C SER A 63 -15.11 11.44 -27.54
N ALA A 64 -14.20 10.53 -27.91
CA ALA A 64 -13.85 10.29 -29.30
C ALA A 64 -15.07 9.84 -30.11
N TRP A 65 -15.84 8.87 -29.61
CA TRP A 65 -17.06 8.39 -30.28
C TRP A 65 -18.08 9.52 -30.49
N PHE A 66 -18.37 10.31 -29.45
CA PHE A 66 -19.28 11.44 -29.53
C PHE A 66 -18.82 12.47 -30.56
N ILE A 67 -17.52 12.81 -30.61
CA ILE A 67 -16.95 13.73 -31.59
C ILE A 67 -17.06 13.16 -33.01
N THR A 68 -16.72 11.89 -33.22
CA THR A 68 -16.74 11.26 -34.56
C THR A 68 -18.15 11.17 -35.15
N THR A 69 -19.18 11.15 -34.31
CA THR A 69 -20.59 11.10 -34.74
C THR A 69 -21.22 12.49 -34.88
N GLY A 70 -20.43 13.57 -34.72
CA GLY A 70 -20.93 14.94 -34.75
C GLY A 70 -21.84 15.28 -33.56
N GLY A 71 -21.67 14.58 -32.44
CA GLY A 71 -22.48 14.73 -31.22
C GLY A 71 -23.86 14.06 -31.29
N LEU A 72 -24.11 13.19 -32.27
CA LEU A 72 -25.41 12.55 -32.45
C LEU A 72 -25.56 11.25 -31.65
N GLN A 73 -24.47 10.59 -31.26
CA GLN A 73 -24.48 9.30 -30.57
C GLN A 73 -23.52 9.27 -29.38
N GLY A 74 -23.87 8.51 -28.34
CA GLY A 74 -23.01 8.28 -27.18
C GLY A 74 -23.00 9.40 -26.14
N GLY A 75 -23.86 10.41 -26.26
CA GLY A 75 -23.88 11.55 -25.33
C GLY A 75 -24.32 11.17 -23.90
N GLY A 76 -25.27 10.25 -23.77
CA GLY A 76 -25.73 9.77 -22.46
C GLY A 76 -24.67 8.92 -21.76
N GLU A 77 -24.01 8.04 -22.52
CA GLU A 77 -22.90 7.22 -22.07
C GLU A 77 -21.69 8.08 -21.68
N LEU A 78 -21.38 9.12 -22.46
CA LEU A 78 -20.34 10.08 -22.14
C LEU A 78 -20.63 10.82 -20.83
N GLN A 79 -21.86 11.30 -20.62
CA GLN A 79 -22.22 11.97 -19.37
C GLN A 79 -22.12 11.02 -18.18
N THR A 80 -22.65 9.79 -18.32
CA THR A 80 -22.54 8.77 -17.26
C THR A 80 -21.08 8.44 -16.95
N GLN A 81 -20.24 8.33 -17.98
CA GLN A 81 -18.82 8.04 -17.80
C GLN A 81 -18.07 9.20 -17.13
N ARG A 82 -18.44 10.45 -17.42
CA ARG A 82 -17.88 11.63 -16.73
C ARG A 82 -18.15 11.59 -15.23
N ASP A 83 -19.40 11.28 -14.84
CA ASP A 83 -19.75 11.17 -13.43
C ASP A 83 -18.93 10.06 -12.73
N VAL A 84 -18.64 8.95 -13.44
CA VAL A 84 -17.77 7.87 -12.96
C VAL A 84 -16.31 8.33 -12.85
N THR A 85 -15.78 9.05 -13.83
CA THR A 85 -14.42 9.60 -13.79
C THR A 85 -14.25 10.57 -12.64
N ASP A 86 -15.20 11.50 -12.46
CA ASP A 86 -15.18 12.49 -11.39
C ASP A 86 -15.19 11.82 -10.01
N ALA A 87 -16.00 10.78 -9.83
CA ALA A 87 -16.03 9.99 -8.60
C ALA A 87 -14.68 9.28 -8.34
N ALA A 88 -14.09 8.64 -9.36
CA ALA A 88 -12.80 7.96 -9.23
C ALA A 88 -11.64 8.92 -8.94
N MET A 89 -11.66 10.11 -9.57
CA MET A 89 -10.69 11.17 -9.33
C MET A 89 -10.82 11.75 -7.92
N THR A 90 -12.05 11.94 -7.43
CA THR A 90 -12.31 12.38 -6.05
C THR A 90 -11.78 11.35 -5.05
N GLU A 91 -12.07 10.06 -5.27
CA GLU A 91 -11.58 8.99 -4.39
C GLU A 91 -10.04 8.92 -4.36
N LEU A 92 -9.40 9.04 -5.52
CA LEU A 92 -7.94 9.07 -5.60
C LEU A 92 -7.39 10.30 -4.88
N HIS A 93 -7.98 11.48 -5.08
CA HIS A 93 -7.57 12.71 -4.43
C HIS A 93 -7.63 12.60 -2.90
N ASP A 94 -8.76 12.13 -2.37
CA ASP A 94 -8.94 11.93 -0.92
C ASP A 94 -7.92 10.95 -0.36
N SER A 95 -7.61 9.90 -1.12
CA SER A 95 -6.63 8.88 -0.72
C SER A 95 -5.21 9.41 -0.73
N LEU A 96 -4.86 10.29 -1.68
CA LEU A 96 -3.56 10.95 -1.73
C LEU A 96 -3.38 11.95 -0.58
N LEU A 97 -4.44 12.62 -0.14
CA LEU A 97 -4.41 13.50 1.03
C LEU A 97 -4.25 12.72 2.34
N ALA A 98 -4.82 11.52 2.42
CA ALA A 98 -4.74 10.66 3.58
C ALA A 98 -3.46 9.80 3.63
N PHE A 99 -2.76 9.64 2.50
CA PHE A 99 -1.58 8.79 2.40
C PHE A 99 -0.37 9.44 3.06
N ASP A 100 0.22 8.77 4.05
CA ASP A 100 1.47 9.20 4.67
C ASP A 100 2.66 8.71 3.84
N ALA A 101 3.32 9.64 3.17
CA ALA A 101 4.51 9.35 2.37
C ALA A 101 5.81 9.32 3.19
N SER A 102 5.78 9.69 4.48
CA SER A 102 6.98 9.80 5.32
C SER A 102 7.80 8.50 5.44
N PRO A 103 7.22 7.28 5.41
CA PRO A 103 7.99 6.04 5.42
C PRO A 103 8.77 5.77 4.11
N PHE A 104 8.44 6.48 3.03
CA PHE A 104 8.96 6.22 1.67
C PHE A 104 9.96 7.28 1.18
N THR A 105 10.15 8.36 1.93
CA THR A 105 11.10 9.43 1.62
C THR A 105 12.40 9.24 2.40
N ASP A 106 13.37 8.59 1.76
CA ASP A 106 14.79 8.59 2.17
C ASP A 106 15.52 9.88 1.73
#